data_AF-A0AAE3C863-F1
#
_entry.id   AF-A0AAE3C863-F1
#
_cell.length_a   1.000
_cell.length_b   1.000
_cell.length_c   1.000
_cell.angle_alpha   90.00
_cell.angle_beta   90.00
_cell.angle_gamma   90.00
#
_symmetry.space_group_name_H-M   'P 1'
#
loop_
_entity.id
_entity.type
_entity.pdbx_description
1 polymer ?
#
loop_
_entity_poly.entity_id
_entity_poly.type
_entity_poly.pdbx_seq_one_letter_code
_entity_poly.pdbx_strand_id
1 'polypeptide(L)'
;MGNWEVRIESQTESLVFKDTRRQTGRAILRPIFLQHLARDGEIVRREIKVIDPEGKPKYSDTFLVICLRDELGEVTMLFEHCIDLGIRMVGVID
;
A
#
# COMPACT_ATOMS: atom_id res chain seq x y z
N MET A 1 -18.47 1.90 4.50
CA MET A 1 -17.07 1.51 4.20
C MET A 1 -16.40 1.38 5.55
N GLY A 2 -15.94 0.18 5.92
CA GLY A 2 -15.21 -0.01 7.17
C GLY A 2 -13.74 0.38 7.00
N ASN A 3 -13.11 0.81 8.09
CA ASN A 3 -11.67 1.05 8.12
C ASN A 3 -10.96 -0.30 8.08
N TRP A 4 -9.89 -0.37 7.30
CA TRP A 4 -9.04 -1.56 7.21
C TRP A 4 -7.78 -1.28 8.04
N GLU A 5 -7.23 -2.30 8.69
CA GLU A 5 -6.00 -2.15 9.48
C GLU A 5 -4.82 -2.72 8.70
N VAL A 6 -3.70 -2.00 8.73
CA VAL A 6 -2.41 -2.50 8.25
C VAL A 6 -1.48 -2.70 9.44
N ARG A 7 -1.04 -3.95 9.61
CA ARG A 7 0.00 -4.29 10.57
C ARG A 7 1.29 -4.56 9.83
N ILE A 8 2.28 -3.73 10.10
CA ILE A 8 3.64 -3.89 9.64
C ILE A 8 4.38 -4.62 10.76
N GLU A 9 4.85 -5.85 10.55
CA GLU A 9 5.37 -6.69 11.64
C GLU A 9 6.53 -6.08 12.44
N SER A 10 7.25 -5.13 11.85
CA SER A 10 8.34 -4.39 12.51
C SER A 10 7.87 -3.28 13.46
N GLN A 11 6.56 -3.01 13.56
CA GLN A 11 5.98 -1.92 14.36
C GLN A 11 4.94 -2.46 15.34
N THR A 12 4.96 -1.91 16.55
CA THR A 12 3.99 -2.24 17.61
C THR A 12 2.62 -1.60 17.36
N GLU A 13 2.55 -0.60 16.47
CA GLU A 13 1.36 0.18 16.16
C GLU A 13 0.66 -0.33 14.89
N SER A 14 -0.67 -0.34 14.93
CA SER A 14 -1.50 -0.63 13.75
C SER A 14 -1.79 0.69 13.04
N LEU A 15 -1.48 0.77 11.75
CA LEU A 15 -1.74 1.96 10.93
C LEU A 15 -3.10 1.85 10.26
N VAL A 16 -3.78 2.98 10.06
CA VAL A 16 -5.12 2.99 9.46
C VAL A 16 -4.97 3.03 7.94
N PHE A 17 -5.52 2.00 7.28
CA PHE A 17 -5.49 1.90 5.83
C PHE A 17 -6.82 2.33 5.23
N LYS A 18 -6.76 3.35 4.37
CA LYS A 18 -7.90 3.79 3.58
C LYS A 18 -7.87 3.10 2.22
N ASP A 19 -8.74 2.11 2.04
CA ASP A 19 -8.92 1.42 0.75
C ASP A 19 -9.47 2.39 -0.31
N THR A 20 -8.64 2.70 -1.31
CA THR A 20 -9.00 3.63 -2.40
C THR A 20 -9.43 2.91 -3.67
N ARG A 21 -9.46 1.57 -3.72
CA ARG A 21 -9.76 0.79 -4.95
C ARG A 21 -11.10 1.13 -5.59
N ARG A 22 -12.10 1.54 -4.78
CA ARG A 22 -13.42 1.99 -5.29
C ARG A 22 -13.37 3.37 -5.96
N GLN A 23 -12.40 4.21 -5.58
CA GLN A 23 -12.23 5.57 -6.08
C GLN A 23 -11.28 5.59 -7.29
N THR A 24 -10.17 4.87 -7.21
CA THR A 24 -9.13 4.80 -8.25
C THR A 24 -9.43 3.74 -9.32
N GLY A 25 -10.40 2.84 -9.07
CA GLY A 25 -10.75 1.76 -9.98
C GLY A 25 -9.71 0.64 -10.02
N ARG A 26 -9.76 -0.19 -11.07
CA ARG A 26 -8.81 -1.31 -11.28
C ARG A 26 -7.60 -0.91 -12.13
N ALA A 27 -7.13 0.32 -12.02
CA ALA A 27 -5.97 0.76 -12.78
C ALA A 27 -4.73 -0.07 -12.38
N ILE A 28 -4.14 -0.76 -13.34
CA ILE A 28 -2.89 -1.50 -13.17
C ILE A 28 -1.79 -0.67 -13.81
N LEU A 29 -0.82 -0.29 -13.00
CA LEU A 29 0.36 0.44 -13.40
C LEU A 29 1.42 -0.55 -13.90
N ARG A 30 2.13 -0.16 -14.96
CA ARG A 30 3.27 -0.94 -15.44
C ARG A 30 4.37 -0.94 -14.37
N PRO A 31 5.13 -2.04 -14.19
CA PRO A 31 6.23 -2.10 -13.22
C PRO A 31 7.26 -0.98 -13.34
N ILE A 32 7.50 -0.44 -14.55
CA ILE A 32 8.43 0.69 -14.74
C ILE A 32 8.00 1.97 -14.01
N PHE A 33 6.71 2.14 -13.74
CA PHE A 33 6.20 3.27 -12.95
C PHE A 33 6.69 3.23 -11.51
N LEU A 34 6.94 2.02 -10.96
CA LEU A 34 7.59 1.89 -9.66
C LEU A 34 9.01 2.43 -9.68
N GLN A 35 9.76 2.30 -10.78
CA GLN A 35 11.14 2.81 -10.82
C GLN A 35 11.19 4.34 -10.71
N HIS A 36 10.20 5.03 -11.27
CA HIS A 36 10.05 6.47 -11.10
C HIS A 36 9.66 6.83 -9.67
N LEU A 37 8.65 6.16 -9.11
CA LEU A 37 8.25 6.37 -7.71
C LEU A 37 9.36 5.98 -6.71
N ALA A 38 10.17 4.97 -7.02
CA ALA A 38 11.31 4.52 -6.21
C ALA A 38 12.46 5.51 -6.18
N ARG A 39 12.58 6.30 -7.25
CA ARG A 39 13.64 7.30 -7.36
C ARG A 39 13.34 8.50 -6.47
N ASP A 40 12.06 8.86 -6.41
CA ASP A 40 11.59 10.05 -5.68
C ASP A 40 11.06 9.67 -4.27
N GLY A 41 10.88 8.39 -3.99
CA GLY A 41 10.30 7.85 -2.76
C GLY A 41 11.11 6.71 -2.16
N GLU A 42 10.98 6.53 -0.85
CA GLU A 42 11.58 5.39 -0.16
C GLU A 42 10.72 4.14 -0.42
N ILE A 43 11.29 3.13 -1.09
CA ILE A 43 10.66 1.80 -1.17
C ILE A 43 10.97 1.05 0.11
N VAL A 44 9.91 0.71 0.84
CA VAL A 44 10.01 -0.10 2.05
C VAL A 44 9.35 -1.45 1.78
N ARG A 45 10.16 -2.47 1.49
CA ARG A 45 9.66 -3.85 1.36
C ARG A 45 9.50 -4.45 2.75
N ARG A 46 8.26 -4.65 3.20
CA ARG A 46 7.95 -5.26 4.50
C ARG A 46 6.90 -6.35 4.34
N GLU A 47 6.92 -7.31 5.26
CA GLU A 47 5.78 -8.19 5.45
C GLU A 47 4.64 -7.37 6.06
N ILE A 48 3.53 -7.32 5.32
CA ILE A 48 2.37 -6.49 5.65
C ILE A 48 1.16 -7.37 5.75
N LYS A 49 0.52 -7.36 6.92
CA LYS A 49 -0.77 -8.01 7.14
C LYS A 49 -1.85 -6.95 7.02
N VAL A 50 -2.64 -7.05 5.97
CA VAL A 50 -3.86 -6.25 5.81
C VAL A 50 -5.02 -7.03 6.42
N ILE A 51 -5.69 -6.42 7.39
CA ILE A 51 -6.84 -6.98 8.10
C ILE A 51 -8.09 -6.26 7.58
N ASP A 52 -9.07 -7.05 7.17
CA ASP A 52 -10.36 -6.50 6.72
C ASP A 52 -11.20 -5.98 7.89
N PRO A 53 -12.29 -5.23 7.62
CA PRO A 53 -13.15 -4.69 8.68
C PRO A 53 -13.84 -5.77 9.53
N GLU A 54 -13.82 -7.04 9.12
CA GLU A 54 -14.34 -8.18 9.88
C GLU A 54 -13.25 -8.85 10.73
N GLY A 55 -12.02 -8.32 10.72
CA GLY A 55 -10.88 -8.84 11.48
C GLY A 55 -10.13 -9.98 10.79
N LYS A 56 -10.44 -10.29 9.51
CA LYS A 56 -9.80 -11.39 8.79
C LYS A 56 -8.55 -10.90 8.04
N PRO A 57 -7.39 -11.58 8.20
CA PRO A 57 -6.21 -11.28 7.40
C PRO A 57 -6.50 -11.66 5.94
N LYS A 58 -6.22 -10.74 5.01
CA LYS A 58 -6.61 -10.93 3.60
C LYS A 58 -5.42 -11.07 2.65
N TYR A 59 -4.25 -10.61 3.07
CA TYR A 59 -3.08 -10.50 2.19
C TYR A 59 -1.79 -10.69 3.00
N SER A 60 -0.87 -11.55 2.55
CA SER A 60 0.40 -11.79 3.24
C SER A 60 1.66 -11.36 2.46
N ASP A 61 1.75 -11.54 1.14
CA ASP A 61 3.11 -11.59 0.52
C ASP A 61 3.34 -10.77 -0.76
N THR A 62 2.42 -9.90 -1.16
CA THR A 62 2.49 -9.19 -2.45
C THR A 62 2.41 -7.66 -2.35
N PHE A 63 2.73 -7.07 -1.20
CA PHE A 63 2.58 -5.63 -1.01
C PHE A 63 3.91 -4.86 -1.03
N LEU A 64 3.86 -3.67 -1.61
CA LEU A 64 4.93 -2.68 -1.66
C LEU A 64 4.42 -1.41 -0.97
N VAL A 65 5.19 -0.88 -0.03
CA VAL A 65 4.92 0.43 0.57
C VAL A 65 5.89 1.44 0.00
N ILE A 66 5.34 2.57 -0.44
CA ILE A 66 6.11 3.70 -0.93
C ILE A 66 5.73 4.91 -0.08
N CYS A 67 6.73 5.48 0.57
CA CYS A 67 6.60 6.73 1.29
C CYS A 67 7.13 7.87 0.41
N LEU A 68 6.30 8.88 0.14
CA LEU A 68 6.69 10.12 -0.51
C LEU A 68 6.59 11.25 0.52
N ARG A 69 7.64 12.06 0.63
CA ARG A 69 7.69 13.21 1.54
C ARG A 69 8.22 14.44 0.81
N ASP A 70 7.52 15.55 0.97
CA ASP A 70 7.91 16.86 0.47
C ASP A 70 7.68 17.97 1.52
N GLU A 71 7.74 19.23 1.11
CA GLU A 71 7.51 20.39 1.98
C GLU A 71 6.05 20.51 2.47
N LEU A 72 5.10 19.84 1.80
CA LEU A 72 3.67 19.88 2.12
C LEU A 72 3.24 18.74 3.03
N GLY A 73 4.04 17.68 3.13
CA GLY A 73 3.84 16.61 4.10
C GLY A 73 4.37 15.26 3.66
N GLU A 74 3.82 14.21 4.26
CA GLU A 74 4.15 12.82 3.96
C GLU A 74 2.90 12.08 3.50
N VAL A 75 3.05 11.23 2.47
CA VAL A 75 2.02 10.28 2.07
C VAL A 75 2.62 8.89 1.96
N THR A 76 2.03 7.94 2.68
CA THR A 76 2.43 6.54 2.65
C THR A 76 1.41 5.75 1.85
N MET A 77 1.83 5.15 0.74
CA MET A 77 0.95 4.44 -0.18
C MET A 77 1.23 2.95 -0.14
N LEU A 78 0.15 2.16 -0.21
CA LEU A 78 0.21 0.72 -0.30
C LEU A 78 -0.12 0.26 -1.72
N PHE A 79 0.76 -0.54 -2.29
CA PHE A 79 0.62 -1.14 -3.60
C PHE A 79 0.58 -2.67 -3.50
N GLU A 80 -0.21 -3.30 -4.34
CA GLU A 80 -0.28 -4.75 -4.51
C GLU A 80 0.38 -5.12 -5.83
N HIS A 81 1.26 -6.12 -5.80
CA HIS A 81 1.82 -6.75 -6.98
C HIS A 81 0.85 -7.82 -7.51
N CYS A 82 0.31 -7.58 -8.70
CA CYS A 82 -0.50 -8.53 -9.44
C CYS A 82 0.42 -9.31 -10.39
N ILE A 83 0.73 -10.56 -10.02
CA ILE A 83 1.55 -11.48 -10.83
C ILE A 83 1.05 -11.44 -12.29
N ASP A 84 1.99 -11.25 -13.22
CA ASP A 84 1.77 -11.15 -14.68
C ASP A 84 1.04 -9.91 -15.22
N LEU A 85 0.55 -9.01 -14.36
CA LEU A 85 -0.22 -7.83 -14.78
C LEU A 85 0.46 -6.50 -14.45
N GLY A 86 1.24 -6.45 -13.36
CA GLY A 86 1.93 -5.24 -12.90
C GLY A 86 1.59 -4.92 -11.45
N ILE A 87 1.46 -3.64 -11.12
CA ILE A 87 1.20 -3.19 -9.76
C ILE A 87 -0.02 -2.30 -9.67
N ARG A 88 -0.75 -2.40 -8.56
CA ARG A 88 -1.98 -1.64 -8.32
C ARG A 88 -1.89 -0.93 -6.99
N MET A 89 -2.16 0.38 -6.97
CA MET A 89 -2.38 1.08 -5.71
C MET A 89 -3.66 0.57 -5.06
N VAL A 90 -3.57 0.12 -3.82
CA VAL A 90 -4.73 -0.33 -3.05
C VAL A 90 -5.24 0.73 -2.08
N GLY A 91 -4.37 1.64 -1.63
CA GLY A 91 -4.80 2.72 -0.75
C GLY A 91 -3.65 3.50 -0.13
N VAL A 92 -4.03 4.35 0.82
CA VAL A 92 -3.12 5.23 1.57
C VAL A 92 -3.15 4.80 3.03
N ILE A 93 -1.98 4.82 3.66
CA ILE A 93 -1.76 4.55 5.07
C ILE A 93 -1.66 5.91 5.77
N ASP A 94 -2.47 6.08 6.81
CA ASP A 94 -2.45 7.20 7.76
C ASP A 94 -1.78 6.74 9.07
#